data_AF-A0A0M4DKJ4-F1
#
_entry.id   AF-A0A0M4DKJ4-F1
#
_cell.length_a   1.000
_cell.length_b   1.000
_cell.length_c   1.000
_cell.angle_alpha   90.00
_cell.angle_beta   90.00
_cell.angle_gamma   90.00
#
_symmetry.space_group_name_H-M   'P 1'
#
loop_
_entity.id
_entity.type
_entity.pdbx_description
1 polymer ?
#
loop_
_entity_poly.entity_id
_entity_poly.type
_entity_poly.pdbx_seq_one_letter_code
_entity_poly.pdbx_strand_id
1 'polypeptide(L)'
;MVFLKRLEDARRDGDRVRAVIRGTATNQDGRTGAITKPSRDAQVLVYRAALRNAGVDPDTVGMVEAYGTGTPVGDPIEFSGLAEVYGLADATRCALAIATGRHDNLSGRYITTGEAGSGSRLPGPALHLKGHAS
;
A
#
# COMPACT_ATOMS: atom_id res chain seq x y z
N MET A 1 4.51 2.05 16.73
CA MET A 1 3.67 0.90 17.14
C MET A 1 2.23 1.14 16.71
N VAL A 2 1.50 0.12 16.24
CA VAL A 2 0.06 0.18 15.90
C VAL A 2 -0.70 -0.89 16.68
N PHE A 3 -1.96 -0.61 17.02
CA PHE A 3 -2.86 -1.58 17.64
C PHE A 3 -3.97 -1.92 16.66
N LEU A 4 -4.24 -3.21 16.51
CA LEU A 4 -5.25 -3.71 15.58
C LEU A 4 -6.44 -4.25 16.37
N LYS A 5 -7.63 -3.98 15.83
CA LYS A 5 -8.90 -4.44 16.38
C LYS A 5 -9.88 -4.65 15.23
N ARG A 6 -10.84 -5.58 15.39
CA ARG A 6 -11.94 -5.68 14.42
C ARG A 6 -12.70 -4.36 14.43
N LEU A 7 -13.08 -3.88 13.24
CA LEU A 7 -13.77 -2.60 13.09
C LEU A 7 -15.08 -2.54 13.90
N GLU A 8 -15.80 -3.66 13.97
CA GLU A 8 -17.02 -3.78 14.77
C GLU A 8 -16.77 -3.57 16.27
N ASP A 9 -15.70 -4.15 16.82
CA ASP A 9 -15.38 -4.01 18.24
C ASP A 9 -14.82 -2.62 18.54
N ALA A 10 -14.05 -2.04 17.62
CA ALA A 10 -13.58 -0.66 17.75
C ALA A 10 -14.76 0.32 17.80
N ARG A 11 -15.77 0.11 16.95
CA ARG A 11 -17.01 0.90 16.96
C ARG A 11 -17.83 0.69 18.23
N ARG A 12 -18.03 -0.57 18.63
CA ARG A 12 -18.79 -0.91 19.85
C ARG A 12 -18.18 -0.27 21.09
N ASP A 13 -16.85 -0.30 21.19
CA ASP A 13 -16.15 0.16 22.39
C ASP A 13 -15.83 1.67 22.31
N GLY A 14 -16.25 2.37 21.24
CA GLY A 14 -16.06 3.82 21.09
C GLY A 14 -14.63 4.25 20.78
N ASP A 15 -13.80 3.34 20.26
CA ASP A 15 -12.41 3.62 19.92
C ASP A 15 -12.30 4.60 18.73
N ARG A 16 -11.32 5.51 18.80
CA ARG A 16 -10.97 6.35 17.65
C ARG A 16 -10.25 5.52 16.58
N VAL A 17 -10.98 5.13 15.54
CA VAL A 17 -10.43 4.45 14.36
C VAL A 17 -9.62 5.42 13.51
N ARG A 18 -8.32 5.14 13.31
CA ARG A 18 -7.43 5.95 12.46
C ARG A 18 -7.52 5.60 10.99
N ALA A 19 -7.65 4.30 10.71
CA ALA A 19 -7.78 3.75 9.37
C ALA A 19 -8.38 2.34 9.47
N VAL A 20 -8.88 1.85 8.34
CA VAL A 20 -9.33 0.45 8.20
C VAL A 20 -8.42 -0.26 7.22
N ILE A 21 -7.86 -1.41 7.61
CA ILE A 21 -7.16 -2.29 6.67
C ILE A 21 -8.22 -3.12 5.96
N ARG A 22 -8.45 -2.86 4.68
CA ARG A 22 -9.49 -3.55 3.89
C ARG A 22 -9.02 -4.89 3.35
N GLY A 23 -7.75 -5.01 3.01
CA GLY A 23 -7.14 -6.25 2.52
C GLY A 23 -5.61 -6.20 2.58
N THR A 24 -4.99 -7.38 2.60
CA THR A 24 -3.54 -7.57 2.55
C THR A 24 -3.21 -8.76 1.66
N ALA A 25 -2.00 -8.78 1.09
CA ALA A 25 -1.46 -9.92 0.37
C ALA A 25 0.06 -9.95 0.50
N THR A 26 0.65 -11.13 0.37
CA THR A 26 2.11 -11.36 0.33
C THR A 26 2.42 -12.39 -0.75
N ASN A 27 3.61 -12.32 -1.36
CA ASN A 27 4.13 -13.35 -2.27
C ASN A 27 5.67 -13.35 -2.30
N GLN A 28 6.25 -14.04 -3.28
CA GLN A 28 7.70 -14.12 -3.50
C GLN A 28 8.04 -13.86 -4.96
N ASP A 29 9.22 -13.31 -5.20
CA ASP A 29 9.70 -12.95 -6.56
C ASP A 29 9.95 -14.19 -7.45
N GLY A 30 10.11 -15.37 -6.83
CA GLY A 30 10.31 -16.63 -7.53
C GLY A 30 11.66 -16.70 -8.24
N ARG A 31 11.69 -17.32 -9.42
CA ARG A 31 12.93 -17.49 -10.19
C ARG A 31 13.23 -16.24 -11.02
N THR A 32 14.21 -15.46 -10.58
CA THR A 32 14.70 -14.27 -11.28
C THR A 32 16.16 -14.47 -11.75
N GLY A 33 16.72 -13.51 -12.48
CA GLY A 33 18.10 -13.59 -12.99
C GLY A 33 19.19 -13.56 -11.91
N ALA A 34 18.84 -13.20 -10.68
CA ALA A 34 19.68 -13.27 -9.49
C ALA A 34 18.76 -13.23 -8.26
N ILE A 35 19.09 -13.92 -7.17
CA ILE A 35 18.21 -14.03 -5.97
C ILE A 35 17.78 -12.67 -5.38
N THR A 36 18.58 -11.62 -5.57
CA THR A 36 18.31 -10.25 -5.11
C THR A 36 17.60 -9.37 -6.15
N LYS A 37 17.39 -9.86 -7.37
CA LYS A 37 16.76 -9.09 -8.44
C LYS A 37 15.23 -9.10 -8.25
N PRO A 38 14.59 -7.93 -8.19
CA PRO A 38 13.14 -7.85 -8.04
C PRO A 38 12.40 -8.38 -9.28
N SER A 39 11.19 -8.89 -9.07
CA SER A 39 10.30 -9.36 -10.14
C SER A 39 9.08 -8.45 -10.28
N ARG A 40 8.95 -7.80 -11.45
CA ARG A 40 7.79 -6.97 -11.78
C ARG A 40 6.49 -7.78 -11.75
N ASP A 41 6.51 -8.97 -12.35
CA ASP A 41 5.32 -9.82 -12.44
C ASP A 41 4.86 -10.27 -11.05
N ALA A 42 5.80 -10.60 -10.16
CA ALA A 42 5.46 -10.89 -8.77
C ALA A 42 4.85 -9.67 -8.08
N GLN A 43 5.38 -8.47 -8.29
CA GLN A 43 4.80 -7.23 -7.75
C GLN A 43 3.36 -7.01 -8.23
N VAL A 44 3.11 -7.11 -9.54
CA VAL A 44 1.76 -7.00 -10.13
C VAL A 44 0.80 -8.01 -9.51
N LEU A 45 1.23 -9.27 -9.35
CA LEU A 45 0.41 -10.33 -8.77
C LEU A 45 0.01 -10.01 -7.32
N VAL A 46 0.93 -9.50 -6.50
CA VAL A 46 0.62 -9.15 -5.11
C VAL A 46 -0.24 -7.89 -4.99
N TYR A 47 -0.03 -6.87 -5.84
CA TYR A 47 -0.91 -5.69 -5.91
C TYR A 47 -2.35 -6.08 -6.23
N ARG A 48 -2.55 -6.90 -7.28
CA ARG A 48 -3.88 -7.39 -7.66
C ARG A 48 -4.49 -8.28 -6.58
N ALA A 49 -3.70 -9.10 -5.89
CA ALA A 49 -4.19 -9.93 -4.79
C ALA A 49 -4.68 -9.09 -3.61
N ALA A 50 -3.94 -8.04 -3.24
CA ALA A 50 -4.36 -7.14 -2.16
C ALA A 50 -5.66 -6.40 -2.50
N LEU A 51 -5.80 -5.90 -3.73
CA LEU A 51 -7.04 -5.28 -4.23
C LEU A 51 -8.23 -6.24 -4.21
N ARG A 52 -8.04 -7.49 -4.66
CA ARG A 52 -9.08 -8.53 -4.59
C ARG A 52 -9.48 -8.83 -3.15
N ASN A 53 -8.52 -9.01 -2.25
CA ASN A 53 -8.79 -9.26 -0.84
C ASN A 53 -9.51 -8.09 -0.16
N ALA A 54 -9.28 -6.86 -0.65
CA ALA A 54 -9.94 -5.65 -0.16
C ALA A 54 -11.33 -5.39 -0.77
N GLY A 55 -11.64 -6.04 -1.91
CA GLY A 55 -12.82 -5.71 -2.72
C GLY A 55 -12.77 -4.26 -3.25
N VAL A 56 -11.58 -3.78 -3.59
CA VAL A 56 -11.35 -2.38 -4.03
C VAL A 56 -11.00 -2.37 -5.52
N ASP A 57 -11.65 -1.48 -6.26
CA ASP A 57 -11.28 -1.19 -7.65
C ASP A 57 -10.00 -0.35 -7.67
N PRO A 58 -8.95 -0.74 -8.42
CA PRO A 58 -7.72 0.06 -8.53
C PRO A 58 -7.96 1.53 -8.90
N ASP A 59 -8.99 1.84 -9.67
CA ASP A 59 -9.32 3.21 -10.10
C ASP A 59 -9.80 4.11 -8.97
N THR A 60 -10.21 3.51 -7.85
CA THR A 60 -10.66 4.24 -6.65
C THR A 60 -9.53 4.55 -5.67
N VAL A 61 -8.32 4.05 -5.94
CA VAL A 61 -7.15 4.25 -5.07
C VAL A 61 -6.57 5.63 -5.28
N GLY A 62 -6.70 6.48 -4.26
CA GLY A 62 -6.24 7.88 -4.32
C GLY A 62 -4.72 8.06 -4.13
N MET A 63 -4.04 7.06 -3.55
CA MET A 63 -2.60 7.11 -3.26
C MET A 63 -2.02 5.70 -3.11
N VAL A 64 -0.82 5.48 -3.62
CA VAL A 64 0.01 4.32 -3.29
C VAL A 64 1.30 4.79 -2.60
N GLU A 65 1.60 4.20 -1.45
CA GLU A 65 2.90 4.33 -0.79
C GLU A 65 3.84 3.27 -1.37
N ALA A 66 4.79 3.68 -2.20
CA ALA A 66 5.74 2.78 -2.86
C ALA A 66 6.90 2.39 -1.93
N TYR A 67 7.58 1.27 -2.23
CA TYR A 67 8.78 0.86 -1.51
C TYR A 67 9.93 1.86 -1.75
N GLY A 68 10.13 2.29 -3.00
CA GLY A 68 10.82 3.55 -3.32
C GLY A 68 12.25 3.64 -2.79
N THR A 69 13.06 2.60 -3.01
CA THR A 69 14.43 2.50 -2.48
C THR A 69 15.44 3.48 -3.08
N GLY A 70 15.08 4.18 -4.16
CA GLY A 70 16.00 5.07 -4.88
C GLY A 70 17.00 4.31 -5.74
N THR A 71 16.72 3.05 -6.09
CA THR A 71 17.68 2.23 -6.86
C THR A 71 17.41 2.36 -8.37
N PRO A 72 18.45 2.53 -9.21
CA PRO A 72 18.26 2.66 -10.66
C PRO A 72 17.60 1.45 -11.34
N VAL A 73 17.62 0.29 -10.68
CA VAL A 73 17.03 -0.95 -11.20
C VAL A 73 15.67 -1.24 -10.57
N GLY A 74 15.55 -1.11 -9.24
CA GLY A 74 14.33 -1.47 -8.53
C GLY A 74 13.19 -0.49 -8.77
N ASP A 75 13.49 0.81 -8.75
CA ASP A 75 12.45 1.84 -8.85
C ASP A 75 11.74 1.82 -10.21
N PRO A 76 12.40 1.71 -11.38
CA PRO A 76 11.70 1.55 -12.66
C PRO A 76 10.84 0.27 -12.73
N ILE A 77 11.31 -0.82 -12.11
CA ILE A 77 10.55 -2.07 -12.03
C ILE A 77 9.27 -1.86 -11.21
N GLU A 78 9.38 -1.24 -10.03
CA GLU A 78 8.25 -0.94 -9.16
C GLU A 78 7.24 -0.01 -9.82
N PHE A 79 7.69 1.12 -10.38
CA PHE A 79 6.79 2.06 -11.04
C PHE A 79 6.05 1.43 -12.22
N SER A 80 6.73 0.61 -13.01
CA SER A 80 6.08 -0.05 -14.13
C SER A 80 5.01 -1.06 -13.68
N GLY A 81 5.21 -1.74 -12.54
CA GLY A 81 4.22 -2.65 -11.95
C GLY A 81 3.01 -1.91 -11.38
N LEU A 82 3.28 -0.80 -10.66
CA LEU A 82 2.23 0.08 -10.15
C LEU A 82 1.39 0.69 -11.28
N ALA A 83 2.03 1.21 -12.33
CA ALA A 83 1.34 1.80 -13.48
C ALA A 83 0.42 0.81 -14.21
N GLU A 84 0.78 -0.48 -14.26
CA GLU A 84 -0.10 -1.50 -14.86
C GLU A 84 -1.34 -1.79 -14.01
N VAL A 85 -1.22 -1.75 -12.69
CA VAL A 85 -2.32 -2.12 -11.79
C VAL A 85 -3.23 -0.94 -11.49
N TYR A 86 -2.67 0.23 -11.25
CA TYR A 86 -3.38 1.44 -10.80
C TYR A 86 -3.56 2.49 -11.91
N GLY A 87 -2.97 2.26 -13.10
CA GLY A 87 -2.95 3.25 -14.17
C GLY A 87 -1.87 4.32 -13.98
N LEU A 88 -1.76 5.21 -14.96
CA LEU A 88 -0.92 6.40 -14.87
C LEU A 88 -1.69 7.53 -14.17
N ALA A 89 -0.99 8.33 -13.37
CA ALA A 89 -1.56 9.51 -12.74
C ALA A 89 -2.10 10.48 -13.81
N ASP A 90 -3.34 10.93 -13.64
CA ASP A 90 -3.93 12.05 -14.36
C ASP A 90 -4.10 13.26 -13.41
N ALA A 91 -4.61 14.39 -13.91
CA ALA A 91 -4.77 15.62 -13.13
C ALA A 91 -5.66 15.47 -11.87
N THR A 92 -6.40 14.36 -11.73
CA THR A 92 -7.29 14.08 -10.59
C THR A 92 -6.78 12.98 -9.65
N ARG A 93 -5.74 12.23 -10.05
CA ARG A 93 -5.25 11.05 -9.33
C ARG A 93 -3.75 11.16 -9.07
N CYS A 94 -3.35 11.43 -7.84
CA CYS A 94 -1.95 11.34 -7.43
C CYS A 94 -1.67 9.90 -6.96
N ALA A 95 -1.56 8.96 -7.90
CA ALA A 95 -1.41 7.53 -7.57
C ALA A 95 -0.10 7.18 -6.85
N LEU A 96 0.84 8.12 -6.69
CA LEU A 96 2.18 7.82 -6.23
C LEU A 96 2.71 8.79 -5.18
N ALA A 97 2.88 8.29 -3.96
CA ALA A 97 3.69 8.91 -2.93
C ALA A 97 4.89 8.00 -2.62
N ILE A 98 6.10 8.52 -2.79
CA ILE A 98 7.34 7.83 -2.41
C ILE A 98 7.60 8.16 -0.94
N ALA A 99 7.52 7.17 -0.04
CA ALA A 99 8.00 7.30 1.33
C ALA A 99 9.34 6.56 1.44
N THR A 100 10.44 7.30 1.60
CA THR A 100 11.76 6.70 1.77
C THR A 100 11.87 6.03 3.14
N GLY A 101 11.76 4.71 3.22
CA GLY A 101 12.08 3.92 4.41
C GLY A 101 13.39 3.16 4.21
N ARG A 102 14.52 3.68 4.73
CA ARG A 102 15.73 2.86 4.85
C ARG A 102 15.51 1.78 5.91
N HIS A 103 15.71 0.52 5.52
CA HIS A 103 16.09 -0.64 6.34
C HIS A 103 15.66 -0.63 7.81
N ASP A 104 14.47 -1.20 8.12
CA ASP A 104 14.19 -1.91 9.40
C ASP A 104 12.73 -2.34 9.66
N ASN A 105 11.72 -2.00 8.85
CA ASN A 105 10.34 -2.44 9.12
C ASN A 105 9.77 -3.43 8.09
N LEU A 106 9.54 -4.67 8.56
CA LEU A 106 8.77 -5.78 7.97
C LEU A 106 9.31 -6.37 6.65
N SER A 107 9.98 -7.52 6.74
CA SER A 107 10.42 -8.38 5.62
C SER A 107 9.28 -9.11 4.89
N GLY A 108 8.08 -8.52 4.82
CA GLY A 108 6.98 -8.97 3.99
C GLY A 108 6.40 -7.77 3.23
N ARG A 109 6.20 -7.90 1.92
CA ARG A 109 5.48 -6.89 1.14
C ARG A 109 4.01 -6.94 1.57
N TYR A 110 3.59 -6.01 2.43
CA TYR A 110 2.18 -5.83 2.80
C TYR A 110 1.62 -4.64 2.03
N ILE A 111 0.64 -4.86 1.16
CA ILE A 111 -0.16 -3.78 0.59
C ILE A 111 -1.44 -3.67 1.40
N THR A 112 -1.67 -2.52 2.00
CA THR A 112 -2.91 -2.19 2.73
C THR A 112 -3.67 -1.13 1.97
N THR A 113 -4.90 -1.42 1.56
CA THR A 113 -5.83 -0.38 1.08
C THR A 113 -6.70 0.04 2.26
N GLY A 114 -6.83 1.34 2.53
CA GLY A 114 -7.63 1.84 3.64
C GLY A 114 -8.42 3.10 3.29
N GLU A 115 -9.57 3.25 3.95
CA GLU A 115 -10.39 4.46 3.90
C GLU A 115 -10.27 5.20 5.24
N ALA A 116 -10.17 6.54 5.17
CA ALA A 116 -10.24 7.39 6.36
C ALA A 116 -11.69 7.46 6.85
N GLY A 117 -11.93 7.12 8.12
CA GLY A 117 -13.25 7.23 8.74
C GLY A 117 -13.73 8.68 8.81
N SER A 118 -15.00 8.91 8.48
CA SER A 118 -15.64 10.23 8.38
C SER A 118 -15.46 11.06 9.66
N GLY A 119 -14.66 12.13 9.59
CA GLY A 119 -14.46 13.04 10.72
C GLY A 119 -13.79 14.39 10.42
N SER A 120 -13.12 14.57 9.30
CA SER A 120 -12.60 15.89 8.90
C SER A 120 -12.41 15.98 7.38
N ARG A 121 -12.76 17.12 6.80
CA ARG A 121 -12.61 17.43 5.37
C ARG A 121 -11.13 17.41 4.98
N LEU A 122 -10.69 16.28 4.45
CA LEU A 122 -9.55 16.17 3.54
C LEU A 122 -10.08 15.69 2.19
N PRO A 123 -9.51 16.14 1.05
CA PRO A 123 -9.93 15.67 -0.26
C PRO A 123 -9.50 14.21 -0.45
N GLY A 124 -10.45 13.29 -0.50
CA GLY A 124 -10.23 11.87 -0.83
C GLY A 124 -9.67 11.00 0.30
N PRO A 125 -9.77 9.65 0.18
CA PRO A 125 -9.29 8.72 1.18
C PRO A 125 -7.75 8.73 1.22
N ALA A 126 -7.20 9.54 2.12
CA ALA A 126 -5.78 9.58 2.43
C ALA A 126 -5.49 8.64 3.62
N LEU A 127 -4.76 7.55 3.36
CA LEU A 127 -4.17 6.73 4.42
C LEU A 127 -2.82 7.33 4.81
N HIS A 128 -2.69 7.77 6.06
CA HIS A 128 -1.44 8.26 6.63
C HIS A 128 -1.13 7.44 7.89
N LEU A 129 -0.31 6.41 7.76
CA LEU A 129 0.21 5.65 8.90
C LEU A 129 1.62 6.12 9.25
N LYS A 130 1.71 7.27 9.93
CA LYS A 130 2.97 7.71 10.54
C LYS A 130 3.19 6.91 11.82
N GLY A 131 4.01 5.86 11.74
CA GLY A 131 4.56 5.23 12.93
C GLY A 131 5.53 6.20 13.61
N HIS A 132 5.13 6.81 14.73
CA HIS A 132 6.11 7.34 15.68
C HIS A 132 6.71 6.16 16.46
N ALA A 133 8.03 6.03 16.39
CA ALA A 133 8.81 5.33 17.39
C ALA A 133 9.27 6.39 18.41
N SER A 134 9.15 6.03 19.69
CA SER A 134 9.69 6.79 20.82
C SER A 134 11.20 6.92 20.74
#